data_AF-A0A524HNS1-F1
#
_entry.id   AF-A0A524HNS1-F1
#
_cell.length_a   1.000
_cell.length_b   1.000
_cell.length_c   1.000
_cell.angle_alpha   90.00
_cell.angle_beta   90.00
_cell.angle_gamma   90.00
#
_symmetry.space_group_name_H-M   'P 1'
#
loop_
_entity.id
_entity.type
_entity.pdbx_description
1 polymer ?
#
loop_
_entity_poly.entity_id
_entity_poly.type
_entity_poly.pdbx_seq_one_letter_code
_entity_poly.pdbx_strand_id
1 'polypeptide(L)' 'MRGIVLIAALALTPPPAPAQQPVAVGTEAPDFVLAGAGRSGVMSTPVRLSDYRDQTVVIAFFYRARSSG' A
#
# COMPACT_ATOMS: atom_id res chain seq x y z
N MET A 1 29.29 -36.96 34.13
CA MET A 1 29.49 -36.02 33.01
C MET A 1 28.16 -35.83 32.29
N ARG A 2 27.46 -34.70 32.49
CA ARG A 2 26.22 -34.38 31.76
C ARG A 2 26.53 -33.17 30.87
N GLY A 3 26.74 -33.42 29.58
CA GLY A 3 27.01 -32.39 28.58
C GLY A 3 25.71 -31.67 28.21
N ILE A 4 25.68 -30.36 28.42
CA ILE A 4 24.60 -29.49 27.94
C ILE A 4 24.92 -29.14 26.48
N VAL A 5 24.04 -29.56 25.57
CA VAL A 5 24.10 -29.16 24.16
C VAL A 5 23.28 -27.88 24.00
N LEU A 6 23.96 -26.78 23.67
CA LEU A 6 23.34 -25.49 23.38
C LEU A 6 23.08 -25.43 21.87
N ILE A 7 21.80 -25.45 21.46
CA ILE A 7 21.43 -25.19 20.07
C ILE A 7 21.35 -23.67 19.89
N ALA A 8 22.28 -23.11 19.14
CA ALA A 8 22.26 -21.70 18.75
C ALA A 8 21.21 -21.49 17.65
N ALA A 9 20.17 -20.71 17.96
CA ALA A 9 19.20 -20.27 16.97
C ALA A 9 19.81 -19.11 16.15
N LEU A 10 20.07 -19.35 14.86
CA LEU A 10 20.43 -18.32 13.89
C LEU A 10 19.16 -17.53 13.55
N ALA A 11 19.09 -16.28 14.00
CA ALA A 11 18.01 -15.36 13.62
C ALA A 11 18.19 -14.97 12.14
N LEU A 12 17.28 -15.44 11.28
CA LEU A 12 17.16 -14.98 9.90
C LEU A 12 16.49 -13.61 9.91
N THR A 13 17.23 -12.54 9.63
CA THR A 13 16.65 -11.21 9.44
C THR A 13 16.03 -11.13 8.04
N PRO A 14 14.77 -10.69 7.89
CA PRO A 14 14.18 -10.48 6.57
C PRO A 14 14.96 -9.38 5.83
N PRO A 15 15.13 -9.50 4.51
CA PRO A 15 15.80 -8.49 3.71
C PRO A 15 15.04 -7.15 3.80
N PRO A 16 15.75 -6.01 3.74
CA PRO A 16 15.12 -4.70 3.76
C PRO A 16 14.15 -4.55 2.58
N ALA A 17 12.99 -3.96 2.83
CA ALA A 17 12.01 -3.68 1.79
C ALA A 17 12.63 -2.75 0.73
N PRO A 18 12.33 -2.96 -0.56
CA PRO A 18 12.81 -2.08 -1.62
C PRO A 18 12.32 -0.65 -1.38
N ALA A 19 13.19 0.33 -1.61
CA ALA A 19 12.87 1.73 -1.47
C ALA A 19 11.75 2.13 -2.46
N GLN A 20 10.74 2.83 -1.98
CA GLN A 20 9.66 3.36 -2.82
C GLN A 20 10.21 4.42 -3.76
N GLN A 21 10.12 4.18 -5.07
CA GLN A 21 10.55 5.14 -6.08
C GLN A 21 9.44 6.17 -6.33
N PRO A 22 9.76 7.47 -6.37
CA PRO A 22 8.79 8.50 -6.77
C PRO A 22 8.26 8.24 -8.18
N VAL A 23 6.97 8.50 -8.41
CA VAL A 23 6.37 8.44 -9.75
C VAL A 23 6.94 9.59 -10.59
N ALA A 24 7.47 9.28 -11.76
CA ALA A 24 8.03 10.26 -12.68
C ALA A 24 6.96 10.85 -13.62
N VAL A 25 7.15 12.09 -14.05
CA VAL A 25 6.24 12.73 -15.00
C VAL A 25 6.38 12.06 -16.37
N GLY A 26 5.25 11.81 -17.04
CA GLY A 26 5.22 11.21 -18.38
C GLY A 26 5.32 9.68 -18.39
N THR A 27 5.55 9.03 -17.24
CA THR A 27 5.44 7.57 -17.12
C THR A 27 3.99 7.16 -16.87
N GLU A 28 3.61 5.96 -17.30
CA GLU A 28 2.31 5.39 -16.98
C GLU A 28 2.10 5.34 -15.46
N ALA A 29 0.95 5.82 -14.99
CA ALA A 29 0.61 5.76 -13.58
C ALA A 29 0.41 4.28 -13.16
N PRO A 30 1.02 3.81 -12.06
CA PRO A 30 0.83 2.45 -11.58
C PRO A 30 -0.65 2.18 -11.25
N ASP A 31 -1.18 1.06 -11.71
CA ASP A 31 -2.56 0.66 -11.36
C ASP A 31 -2.66 0.31 -9.88
N PHE A 32 -3.79 0.66 -9.27
CA PHE A 32 -4.08 0.33 -7.88
C PHE A 32 -5.58 0.17 -7.68
N VAL A 33 -5.94 -0.50 -6.57
CA VAL A 33 -7.33 -0.72 -6.16
C VAL A 33 -7.51 -0.20 -4.74
N LEU A 34 -8.53 0.64 -4.53
CA LEU A 34 -8.89 1.18 -3.22
C LEU A 34 -10.34 0.85 -2.89
N ALA A 35 -10.64 0.72 -1.59
CA ALA A 35 -12.02 0.72 -1.14
C ALA A 35 -12.64 2.10 -1.42
N GLY A 36 -13.75 2.13 -2.14
CA GLY A 36 -14.55 3.35 -2.29
C GLY A 36 -15.37 3.60 -1.02
N ALA A 37 -15.61 4.86 -0.69
CA ALA A 37 -16.51 5.24 0.38
C ALA A 37 -17.35 6.46 -0.02
N GLY A 38 -18.63 6.43 0.35
CA GLY A 38 -19.56 7.53 0.13
C GLY A 38 -20.45 7.74 1.36
N ARG A 39 -21.54 8.50 1.20
CA ARG A 39 -22.47 8.81 2.30
C ARG A 39 -23.02 7.57 3.01
N SER A 40 -23.25 6.49 2.28
CA SER A 40 -23.79 5.22 2.79
C SER A 40 -22.73 4.29 3.41
N GLY A 41 -21.47 4.73 3.50
CA GLY A 41 -20.36 3.91 3.98
C GLY A 41 -19.49 3.37 2.84
N VAL A 42 -18.86 2.22 3.08
CA VAL A 42 -17.95 1.56 2.12
C VAL A 42 -18.76 1.02 0.94
N MET A 43 -18.28 1.27 -0.28
CA MET A 43 -18.91 0.81 -1.51
C MET A 43 -18.67 -0.70 -1.71
N SER A 44 -19.65 -1.40 -2.31
CA SER A 44 -19.50 -2.83 -2.65
C SER A 44 -18.44 -3.06 -3.74
N THR A 45 -18.37 -2.11 -4.68
CA THR A 45 -17.43 -2.16 -5.79
C THR A 45 -16.24 -1.28 -5.45
N PRO A 46 -15.01 -1.84 -5.45
CA PRO A 46 -13.81 -1.05 -5.22
C PRO A 46 -13.53 -0.13 -6.42
N VAL A 47 -12.68 0.86 -6.20
CA VAL A 47 -12.23 1.81 -7.22
C VAL A 47 -10.88 1.34 -7.75
N ARG A 48 -10.78 1.12 -9.08
CA ARG A 48 -9.53 0.77 -9.75
C ARG A 48 -9.10 1.90 -10.68
N LEU A 49 -7.81 2.25 -10.70
CA LEU A 49 -7.33 3.37 -11.50
C LEU A 49 -7.55 3.12 -13.00
N SER A 50 -7.34 1.88 -13.47
CA SER A 50 -7.55 1.54 -14.88
C SER A 50 -8.98 1.76 -15.39
N ASP A 51 -9.98 1.81 -14.51
CA ASP A 51 -11.38 2.06 -14.88
C ASP A 51 -11.59 3.50 -15.37
N TYR A 52 -10.64 4.40 -15.09
CA TYR A 52 -10.62 5.80 -15.52
C TYR A 52 -9.64 6.07 -16.67
N ARG A 53 -9.25 5.04 -17.45
CA ARG A 53 -8.50 5.23 -18.70
C ARG A 53 -9.20 6.29 -19.57
N ASP A 54 -8.39 7.05 -20.31
CA ASP A 54 -8.82 8.10 -21.22
C ASP A 54 -9.50 9.32 -20.56
N GLN A 55 -9.47 9.40 -19.23
CA GLN A 55 -9.94 10.55 -18.46
C GLN A 55 -8.76 11.26 -17.79
N THR A 56 -8.85 12.59 -17.70
CA THR A 56 -7.93 13.37 -16.86
C THR A 56 -8.39 13.26 -15.41
N VAL A 57 -7.61 12.56 -14.58
CA VAL A 57 -7.91 12.34 -13.16
C VAL A 57 -6.88 13.03 -12.28
N VAL A 58 -7.33 13.63 -11.18
CA VAL A 58 -6.48 14.18 -10.13
C VAL A 58 -6.53 13.26 -8.91
N ILE A 59 -5.37 12.78 -8.48
CA ILE A 59 -5.23 11.95 -7.28
C ILE A 59 -4.62 12.83 -6.18
N ALA A 60 -5.36 12.98 -5.08
CA ALA A 60 -4.91 13.74 -3.92
C ALA A 60 -4.73 12.79 -2.72
N PHE A 61 -3.55 12.85 -2.11
CA PHE A 61 -3.24 12.10 -0.89
C PHE A 61 -3.40 12.99 0.34
N PHE A 62 -4.21 12.54 1.29
CA PHE A 62 -4.39 13.20 2.57
C PHE A 62 -3.81 12.30 3.67
N TYR A 63 -2.75 12.75 4.34
CA TYR A 63 -2.10 11.97 5.41
C TYR A 63 -2.97 11.80 6.66
N ARG A 64 -4.01 12.63 6.80
CA ARG A 64 -4.93 12.61 7.93
C ARG A 64 -6.36 12.86 7.44
N ALA A 65 -7.30 12.11 8.01
CA ALA A 65 -8.72 12.38 7.82
C ALA A 65 -9.04 13.80 8.31
N ARG A 66 -9.69 14.59 7.44
CA ARG A 66 -10.18 15.94 7.75
C ARG A 66 -11.64 15.91 8.22
N SER A 67 -12.11 14.79 8.76
CA SER A 67 -13.45 14.67 9.33
C SER A 67 -13.44 15.25 10.74
N SER A 68 -14.18 16.33 10.96
CA SER A 68 -14.67 16.72 12.29
C SER A 68 -15.99 15.98 12.51
N GLY A 69 -15.89 14.72 12.93
CA GLY A 69 -17.01 13.87 13.34
C GLY A 69 -16.60 13.17 14.62
#